data_AF-A0A4U5LRV7-F1
#
_entry.id   AF-A0A4U5LRV7-F1
#
_cell.length_a   1.000
_cell.length_b   1.000
_cell.length_c   1.000
_cell.angle_alpha   90.00
_cell.angle_beta   90.00
_cell.angle_gamma   90.00
#
_symmetry.space_group_name_H-M   'P 1'
#
loop_
_entity.id
_entity.type
_entity.pdbx_description
1 polymer ?
#
loop_
_entity_poly.entity_id
_entity_poly.type
_entity_poly.pdbx_seq_one_letter_code
_entity_poly.pdbx_strand_id
1 'polypeptide(L)'
;MTVGGVVSSGLCQVDVLGGWKAIFYLYGSLGFIWCFFWYFISSNGPNSNKWITEKERLFIMSNMTPKNSGSRKIPWLSILLSPKVHGILLVQFSFSFVATLIQFYIPAYFRDVLRLPLKYNGLCSMLPFLCELIFKNVFAVIADHLKKNNILSDTFVVKMFQAIGSYGAALSILGLAFFVDCTKVWLAIFFLALHGTSFSAGVSGSFTSTLSIAPRFAGIISALGMFCGMLGAGISPQVFATVNPYGTPEEWRTVFCICAFVYVSCGTPFVLCGSADLQSWAKPKPKNSVSTVSAKDLETTVSM
;
A
#
# COMPACT_ATOMS: atom_id res chain seq x y z
N MET A 1 11.09 3.12 8.92
CA MET A 1 12.46 3.69 9.07
C MET A 1 12.48 5.00 9.86
N THR A 2 11.41 5.80 9.82
CA THR A 2 11.35 7.20 10.28
C THR A 2 11.83 7.42 11.72
N VAL A 3 11.19 6.82 12.73
CA VAL A 3 11.61 7.03 14.14
C VAL A 3 12.71 6.06 14.55
N GLY A 4 12.63 4.81 14.07
CA GLY A 4 13.57 3.77 14.46
C GLY A 4 15.00 4.05 14.00
N GLY A 5 15.22 4.67 12.83
CA GLY A 5 16.55 4.96 12.31
C GLY A 5 17.33 5.97 13.16
N VAL A 6 16.65 7.00 13.68
CA VAL A 6 17.26 8.05 14.52
C VAL A 6 17.59 7.50 15.92
N VAL A 7 16.70 6.69 16.49
CA VAL A 7 16.94 6.02 17.77
C VAL A 7 18.09 5.02 17.64
N SER A 8 18.11 4.23 16.57
CA SER A 8 19.17 3.26 16.29
C SER A 8 20.53 3.91 16.07
N SER A 9 20.62 5.05 15.37
CA SER A 9 21.92 5.72 15.13
C SER A 9 22.52 6.28 16.42
N GLY A 10 21.69 6.81 17.34
CA GLY A 10 22.14 7.24 18.66
C GLY A 10 22.59 6.08 19.55
N LEU A 11 21.84 4.97 19.55
CA LEU A 11 22.18 3.77 20.33
C LEU A 11 23.44 3.06 19.86
N CYS A 12 23.76 3.10 18.56
CA CYS A 12 25.02 2.57 18.03
C CYS A 12 26.27 3.29 18.58
N GLN A 13 26.14 4.52 19.05
CA GLN A 13 27.26 5.34 19.54
C GLN A 13 27.51 5.17 21.05
N VAL A 14 26.62 4.46 21.75
CA VAL A 14 26.71 4.25 23.19
C VAL A 14 27.29 2.85 23.43
N ASP A 15 28.40 2.75 24.16
CA ASP A 15 29.08 1.47 24.45
C ASP A 15 28.29 0.54 25.41
N VAL A 16 27.14 1.00 25.89
CA VAL A 16 26.27 0.26 26.80
C VAL A 16 25.70 -0.98 26.07
N LEU A 17 25.76 -2.17 26.72
CA LEU A 17 25.29 -3.46 26.19
C LEU A 17 26.00 -3.96 24.92
N GLY A 18 27.24 -3.53 24.69
CA GLY A 18 28.07 -4.02 23.58
C GLY A 18 27.84 -3.29 22.26
N GLY A 19 27.56 -1.98 22.32
CA GLY A 19 27.41 -1.09 21.16
C GLY A 19 26.22 -1.48 20.29
N TRP A 20 26.49 -1.93 19.07
CA TRP A 20 25.47 -2.31 18.08
C TRP A 20 24.47 -3.38 18.58
N LYS A 21 24.89 -4.25 19.52
CA LYS A 21 24.03 -5.29 20.10
C LYS A 21 22.87 -4.72 20.92
N ALA A 22 23.03 -3.53 21.50
CA ALA A 22 22.02 -2.86 22.30
C ALA A 22 20.70 -2.65 21.53
N ILE A 23 20.79 -2.41 20.23
CA ILE A 23 19.64 -2.23 19.33
C ILE A 23 18.78 -3.49 19.30
N PHE A 24 19.40 -4.67 19.19
CA PHE A 24 18.69 -5.94 19.14
C PHE A 24 17.97 -6.23 20.47
N TYR A 25 18.62 -5.94 21.60
CA TYR A 25 17.99 -6.08 22.92
C TYR A 25 16.83 -5.10 23.12
N LEU A 26 16.97 -3.85 22.69
CA LEU A 26 15.92 -2.84 22.81
C LEU A 26 14.69 -3.20 21.96
N TYR A 27 14.86 -3.43 20.66
CA TYR A 27 13.72 -3.74 19.79
C TYR A 27 13.14 -5.13 20.07
N GLY A 28 13.98 -6.09 20.47
CA GLY A 28 13.52 -7.41 20.89
C GLY A 28 12.66 -7.36 22.14
N SER A 29 13.12 -6.66 23.19
CA SER A 29 12.35 -6.48 24.43
C SER A 29 11.06 -5.71 24.22
N LEU A 30 11.09 -4.62 23.43
CA LEU A 30 9.88 -3.88 23.05
C LEU A 30 8.88 -4.78 22.31
N GLY A 31 9.37 -5.67 21.45
CA GLY A 31 8.56 -6.67 20.76
C GLY A 31 7.90 -7.66 21.71
N PHE A 32 8.63 -8.19 22.70
CA PHE A 32 8.05 -9.06 23.73
C PHE A 32 6.99 -8.35 24.58
N ILE A 33 7.25 -7.10 24.99
CA ILE A 33 6.29 -6.27 25.73
C ILE A 33 5.03 -6.08 24.89
N TRP A 34 5.18 -5.76 23.60
CA TRP A 34 4.05 -5.61 22.68
C TRP A 34 3.26 -6.92 22.52
N CYS A 35 3.94 -8.06 22.33
CA CYS A 35 3.29 -9.37 22.24
C CYS A 35 2.52 -9.73 23.51
N PHE A 36 3.07 -9.41 24.68
CA PHE A 36 2.38 -9.61 25.95
C PHE A 36 1.07 -8.83 25.99
N PHE A 37 1.08 -7.52 25.70
CA PHE A 37 -0.15 -6.72 25.62
C PHE A 37 -1.12 -7.21 24.55
N TRP A 38 -0.61 -7.55 23.35
CA TRP A 38 -1.42 -8.03 22.24
C TRP A 38 -2.14 -9.34 22.57
N TYR A 39 -1.49 -10.25 23.30
CA TYR A 39 -2.09 -11.51 23.73
C TYR A 39 -3.35 -11.30 24.58
N PHE A 40 -3.33 -10.32 25.48
CA PHE A 40 -4.50 -10.01 26.30
C PHE A 40 -5.55 -9.22 25.51
N ILE A 41 -5.14 -8.23 24.71
CA ILE A 41 -6.05 -7.26 24.09
C ILE A 41 -6.71 -7.78 22.79
N SER A 42 -6.05 -8.65 22.04
CA SER A 42 -6.50 -9.05 20.72
C SER A 42 -7.69 -10.03 20.76
N SER A 43 -8.59 -9.94 19.77
CA SER A 43 -9.74 -10.82 19.63
C SER A 43 -10.01 -11.12 18.16
N ASN A 44 -10.28 -12.39 17.84
CA ASN A 44 -10.43 -12.87 16.45
C ASN A 44 -11.75 -12.45 15.78
N GLY A 45 -12.70 -11.88 16.51
CA GLY A 45 -13.95 -11.38 15.96
C GLY A 45 -14.73 -10.54 16.97
N PRO A 46 -15.75 -9.79 16.50
CA PRO A 46 -16.57 -8.95 17.36
C PRO A 46 -17.30 -9.76 18.44
N ASN A 47 -17.65 -11.03 18.18
CA ASN A 47 -18.30 -11.90 19.17
C ASN A 47 -17.38 -12.40 20.28
N SER A 48 -16.05 -12.43 20.05
CA SER A 48 -15.08 -12.89 21.04
C SER A 48 -14.37 -11.75 21.77
N ASN A 49 -14.66 -10.50 21.38
CA ASN A 49 -14.06 -9.33 21.99
C ASN A 49 -14.76 -9.01 23.33
N LYS A 50 -13.97 -8.95 24.41
CA LYS A 50 -14.46 -8.66 25.77
C LYS A 50 -14.76 -7.17 26.00
N TRP A 51 -14.22 -6.27 25.18
CA TRP A 51 -14.31 -4.82 25.37
C TRP A 51 -15.30 -4.13 24.43
N ILE A 52 -15.93 -4.86 23.52
CA ILE A 52 -16.88 -4.26 22.56
C ILE A 52 -18.23 -3.97 23.22
N THR A 53 -18.80 -2.80 22.94
CA THR A 53 -20.16 -2.47 23.39
C THR A 53 -21.19 -3.20 22.54
N GLU A 54 -22.30 -3.64 23.13
CA GLU A 54 -23.34 -4.38 22.39
C GLU A 54 -23.91 -3.58 21.20
N LYS A 55 -24.04 -2.25 21.34
CA LYS A 55 -24.44 -1.36 20.24
C LYS A 55 -23.47 -1.42 19.05
N GLU A 56 -22.17 -1.36 19.31
CA GLU A 56 -21.13 -1.44 18.29
C GLU A 56 -21.08 -2.84 17.67
N ARG A 57 -21.20 -3.87 18.51
CA ARG A 57 -21.26 -5.27 18.06
C ARG A 57 -22.39 -5.49 17.08
N LEU A 58 -23.61 -5.06 17.41
CA LEU A 58 -24.77 -5.16 16.53
C LEU A 58 -24.57 -4.39 15.23
N PHE A 59 -24.04 -3.16 15.30
CA PHE A 59 -23.73 -2.33 14.13
C PHE A 59 -22.72 -3.00 13.19
N ILE A 60 -21.65 -3.59 13.73
CA ILE A 60 -20.65 -4.28 12.92
C ILE A 60 -21.26 -5.55 12.31
N MET A 61 -21.98 -6.35 13.11
CA MET A 61 -22.60 -7.59 12.62
C MET A 61 -23.64 -7.34 11.53
N SER A 62 -24.40 -6.24 11.60
CA SER A 62 -25.37 -5.89 10.56
C SER A 62 -24.73 -5.44 9.24
N ASN A 63 -23.51 -4.88 9.30
CA ASN A 63 -22.79 -4.38 8.13
C ASN A 63 -21.73 -5.36 7.59
N MET A 64 -21.46 -6.46 8.30
CA MET A 64 -20.52 -7.48 7.83
C MET A 64 -21.12 -8.27 6.65
N THR A 65 -20.32 -8.50 5.61
CA THR A 65 -20.67 -9.47 4.58
C THR A 65 -20.73 -10.86 5.22
N PRO A 66 -21.81 -11.65 5.04
CA PRO A 66 -21.91 -12.97 5.64
C PRO A 66 -20.69 -13.82 5.28
N LYS A 67 -19.92 -14.26 6.29
CA LYS A 67 -18.94 -15.35 6.14
C LYS A 67 -19.72 -16.62 5.82
N ASN A 68 -20.12 -16.78 4.56
CA ASN A 68 -20.66 -18.05 4.10
C ASN A 68 -19.53 -19.08 4.18
N SER A 69 -19.61 -19.92 5.22
CA SER A 69 -18.67 -20.98 5.60
C SER A 69 -18.62 -22.18 4.63
N GLY A 70 -19.36 -22.12 3.53
CA GLY A 70 -19.26 -23.14 2.48
C GLY A 70 -17.97 -22.95 1.68
N SER A 71 -17.11 -23.97 1.66
CA SER A 71 -16.00 -24.13 0.72
C SER A 71 -16.50 -23.85 -0.71
N ARG A 72 -16.29 -22.61 -1.18
CA ARG A 72 -16.73 -22.19 -2.50
C ARG A 72 -15.47 -21.99 -3.34
N LYS A 73 -15.41 -22.73 -4.45
CA LYS A 73 -14.27 -22.75 -5.37
C LYS A 73 -13.84 -21.32 -5.72
N ILE A 74 -12.57 -21.02 -5.52
CA ILE A 74 -11.95 -19.73 -5.87
C ILE A 74 -11.97 -19.61 -7.41
N PRO A 75 -12.52 -18.51 -7.97
CA PRO A 75 -12.60 -18.32 -9.41
C PRO A 75 -11.24 -17.82 -9.96
N TRP A 76 -10.21 -18.68 -9.91
CA TRP A 76 -8.84 -18.34 -10.29
C TRP A 76 -8.74 -17.69 -11.67
N LEU A 77 -9.37 -18.28 -12.68
CA LEU A 77 -9.30 -17.77 -14.05
C LEU A 77 -9.93 -16.38 -14.18
N SER A 78 -11.04 -16.11 -13.47
CA SER A 78 -11.68 -14.80 -13.47
C SER A 78 -10.86 -13.74 -12.75
N ILE A 79 -10.15 -14.11 -11.68
CA ILE A 79 -9.24 -13.22 -10.96
C ILE A 79 -8.03 -12.91 -11.84
N LEU A 80 -7.38 -13.95 -12.39
CA LEU A 80 -6.17 -13.83 -13.18
C LEU A 80 -6.39 -13.18 -14.55
N LEU A 81 -7.59 -13.25 -15.14
CA LEU A 81 -7.91 -12.56 -16.40
C LEU A 81 -8.52 -11.17 -16.18
N SER A 82 -8.77 -10.75 -14.94
CA SER A 82 -9.45 -9.47 -14.69
C SER A 82 -8.52 -8.28 -14.97
N PRO A 83 -8.89 -7.34 -15.87
CA PRO A 83 -8.04 -6.16 -16.14
C PRO A 83 -7.86 -5.26 -14.90
N LYS A 84 -8.84 -5.25 -14.00
CA LYS A 84 -8.79 -4.49 -12.75
C LYS A 84 -7.77 -5.07 -11.77
N VAL A 85 -7.67 -6.39 -11.71
CA VAL A 85 -6.66 -7.08 -10.89
C VAL A 85 -5.27 -6.80 -11.46
N HIS A 86 -5.07 -6.92 -12.78
CA HIS A 86 -3.79 -6.57 -13.40
C HIS A 86 -3.34 -5.14 -13.11
N GLY A 87 -4.25 -4.16 -13.16
CA GLY A 87 -3.94 -2.78 -12.78
C GLY A 87 -3.40 -2.68 -11.35
N ILE A 88 -4.02 -3.38 -10.39
CA ILE A 88 -3.56 -3.43 -9.00
C ILE A 88 -2.16 -4.07 -8.90
N LEU A 89 -1.95 -5.20 -9.58
CA LEU A 89 -0.67 -5.92 -9.55
C LEU A 89 0.48 -5.06 -10.09
N LEU A 90 0.25 -4.36 -11.22
CA LEU A 90 1.22 -3.47 -11.83
C LEU A 90 1.55 -2.27 -10.93
N VAL A 91 0.54 -1.67 -10.30
CA VAL A 91 0.76 -0.59 -9.32
C VAL A 91 1.59 -1.08 -8.14
N GLN A 92 1.30 -2.27 -7.61
CA GLN A 92 2.07 -2.81 -6.49
C GLN A 92 3.53 -3.10 -6.87
N PHE A 93 3.77 -3.57 -8.09
CA PHE A 93 5.11 -3.72 -8.65
C PHE A 93 5.84 -2.37 -8.70
N SER A 94 5.26 -1.34 -9.34
CA SER A 94 5.94 -0.05 -9.51
C SER A 94 6.19 0.66 -8.19
N PHE A 95 5.24 0.60 -7.26
CA PHE A 95 5.38 1.20 -5.95
C PHE A 95 6.50 0.53 -5.17
N SER A 96 6.57 -0.80 -5.18
CA SER A 96 7.62 -1.54 -4.47
C SER A 96 8.99 -1.36 -5.11
N PHE A 97 9.06 -1.30 -6.45
CA PHE A 97 10.29 -1.04 -7.20
C PHE A 97 10.89 0.33 -6.82
N VAL A 98 10.11 1.40 -6.93
CA VAL A 98 10.61 2.75 -6.66
C VAL A 98 10.81 2.98 -5.17
N ALA A 99 9.91 2.49 -4.30
CA ALA A 99 10.08 2.62 -2.85
C ALA A 99 11.39 1.96 -2.38
N THR A 100 11.76 0.82 -2.96
CA THR A 100 13.02 0.14 -2.66
C THR A 100 14.23 0.98 -3.08
N LEU A 101 14.20 1.58 -4.28
CA LEU A 101 15.28 2.46 -4.76
C LEU A 101 15.47 3.67 -3.83
N ILE A 102 14.36 4.36 -3.56
CA ILE A 102 14.32 5.54 -2.70
C ILE A 102 14.81 5.18 -1.29
N GLN A 103 14.35 4.06 -0.73
CA GLN A 103 14.70 3.64 0.63
C GLN A 103 16.17 3.31 0.81
N PHE A 104 16.78 2.58 -0.13
CA PHE A 104 18.16 2.13 0.03
C PHE A 104 19.19 3.13 -0.51
N TYR A 105 18.84 3.90 -1.55
CA TYR A 105 19.84 4.67 -2.29
C TYR A 105 19.69 6.19 -2.16
N ILE A 106 18.65 6.73 -1.50
CA ILE A 106 18.62 8.16 -1.13
C ILE A 106 19.91 8.61 -0.42
N PRO A 107 20.43 7.87 0.58
CA PRO A 107 21.65 8.29 1.27
C PRO A 107 22.86 8.38 0.34
N ALA A 108 22.92 7.52 -0.69
CA ALA A 108 23.94 7.55 -1.73
C ALA A 108 23.75 8.77 -2.64
N TYR A 109 22.52 9.09 -3.05
CA TYR A 109 22.21 10.28 -3.85
C TYR A 109 22.65 11.58 -3.15
N PHE A 110 22.37 11.71 -1.85
CA PHE A 110 22.78 12.89 -1.07
C PHE A 110 24.30 13.02 -0.96
N ARG A 111 25.03 11.90 -0.94
CA ARG A 111 26.49 11.90 -0.95
C ARG A 111 27.04 12.23 -2.34
N ASP A 112 26.55 11.55 -3.38
CA ASP A 112 27.15 11.54 -4.71
C ASP A 112 26.82 12.82 -5.49
N VAL A 113 25.55 13.28 -5.42
CA VAL A 113 25.04 14.44 -6.17
C VAL A 113 25.01 15.70 -5.30
N LEU A 114 24.42 15.62 -4.11
CA LEU A 114 24.26 16.80 -3.25
C LEU A 114 25.50 17.12 -2.40
N ARG A 115 26.48 16.21 -2.34
CA ARG A 115 27.72 16.36 -1.56
C ARG A 115 27.47 16.74 -0.09
N LEU A 116 26.36 16.27 0.49
CA LEU A 116 25.97 16.62 1.85
C LEU A 116 26.84 15.89 2.89
N PRO A 117 27.20 16.57 4.00
CA PRO A 117 27.86 15.91 5.12
C PRO A 117 26.96 14.82 5.70
N LEU A 118 27.55 13.67 6.06
CA LEU A 118 26.83 12.51 6.62
C LEU A 118 25.95 12.87 7.83
N LYS A 119 26.33 13.90 8.60
CA LYS A 119 25.58 14.40 9.76
C LYS A 119 24.14 14.84 9.41
N TYR A 120 23.93 15.46 8.25
CA TYR A 120 22.61 15.95 7.82
C TYR A 120 21.84 14.94 6.97
N ASN A 121 22.53 13.92 6.47
CA ASN A 121 21.96 12.89 5.61
C ASN A 121 20.75 12.22 6.26
N GLY A 122 20.86 11.80 7.53
CA GLY A 122 19.77 11.11 8.24
C GLY A 122 18.49 11.95 8.41
N LEU A 123 18.63 13.25 8.72
CA LEU A 123 17.47 14.15 8.86
C LEU A 123 16.78 14.39 7.51
N CYS A 124 17.57 14.65 6.46
CA CYS A 124 17.03 14.87 5.12
C CYS A 124 16.39 13.58 4.54
N SER A 125 16.97 12.41 4.80
CA SER A 125 16.47 11.13 4.28
C SER A 125 15.16 10.71 4.95
N MET A 126 14.91 11.17 6.17
CA MET A 126 13.66 10.89 6.89
C MET A 126 12.46 11.65 6.31
N LEU A 127 12.69 12.80 5.67
CA LEU A 127 11.64 13.71 5.23
C LEU A 127 10.58 13.07 4.29
N PRO A 128 10.94 12.37 3.19
CA PRO A 128 9.94 11.73 2.32
C PRO A 128 9.03 10.78 3.09
N PHE A 129 9.59 9.98 4.00
CA PHE A 129 8.83 9.02 4.80
C PHE A 129 7.94 9.69 5.85
N LEU A 130 8.36 10.85 6.37
CA LEU A 130 7.55 11.64 7.29
C LEU A 130 6.37 12.30 6.56
N CYS A 131 6.63 12.89 5.38
CA CYS A 131 5.58 13.41 4.51
C CYS A 131 4.60 12.30 4.12
N GLU A 132 5.11 11.12 3.73
CA GLU A 132 4.27 9.97 3.43
C GLU A 132 3.36 9.60 4.61
N LEU A 133 3.89 9.54 5.84
CA LEU A 133 3.12 9.22 7.03
C LEU A 133 1.98 10.22 7.29
N ILE A 134 2.28 11.52 7.20
CA ILE A 134 1.30 12.58 7.45
C ILE A 134 0.22 12.57 6.37
N PHE A 135 0.64 12.62 5.10
CA PHE A 135 -0.28 12.75 3.97
C PHE A 135 -1.08 11.48 3.69
N LYS A 136 -0.59 10.30 4.09
CA LYS A 136 -1.38 9.06 4.04
C LYS A 136 -2.66 9.18 4.86
N ASN A 137 -2.59 9.78 6.05
CA ASN A 137 -3.76 10.01 6.88
C ASN A 137 -4.66 11.11 6.30
N VAL A 138 -4.06 12.20 5.83
CA VAL A 138 -4.80 13.31 5.21
C VAL A 138 -5.60 12.84 3.98
N PHE A 139 -4.96 12.11 3.06
CA PHE A 139 -5.63 11.57 1.87
C PHE A 139 -6.63 10.48 2.19
N ALA A 140 -6.46 9.70 3.26
CA ALA A 140 -7.49 8.78 3.73
C ALA A 140 -8.75 9.53 4.17
N VAL A 141 -8.60 10.55 5.03
CA VAL A 141 -9.72 11.39 5.50
C VAL A 141 -10.42 12.11 4.35
N ILE A 142 -9.66 12.69 3.41
CA ILE A 142 -10.24 13.36 2.24
C ILE A 142 -10.98 12.36 1.36
N ALA A 143 -10.40 11.19 1.08
CA ALA A 143 -11.06 10.16 0.28
C ALA A 143 -12.37 9.70 0.92
N ASP A 144 -12.38 9.46 2.23
CA ASP A 144 -13.57 9.05 2.97
C ASP A 144 -14.63 10.15 2.97
N HIS A 145 -14.24 11.41 3.13
CA HIS A 145 -15.16 12.54 3.06
C HIS A 145 -15.83 12.67 1.68
N LEU A 146 -15.05 12.55 0.60
CA LEU A 146 -15.55 12.62 -0.78
C LEU A 146 -16.56 11.51 -1.08
N LYS A 147 -16.29 10.29 -0.60
CA LYS A 147 -17.18 9.12 -0.76
C LYS A 147 -18.42 9.23 0.11
N LYS A 148 -18.27 9.53 1.41
CA LYS A 148 -19.38 9.60 2.37
C LYS A 148 -20.41 10.66 2.00
N ASN A 149 -19.97 11.79 1.46
CA ASN A 149 -20.86 12.88 1.04
C ASN A 149 -21.36 12.72 -0.41
N ASN A 150 -21.05 11.60 -1.08
CA ASN A 150 -21.41 11.34 -2.47
C ASN A 150 -20.99 12.46 -3.44
N ILE A 151 -19.90 13.17 -3.14
CA ILE A 151 -19.39 14.26 -3.99
C ILE A 151 -18.81 13.66 -5.28
N LEU A 152 -18.12 12.52 -5.16
CA LEU A 152 -17.53 11.78 -6.27
C LEU A 152 -17.84 10.30 -6.12
N SER A 153 -17.91 9.57 -7.24
CA SER A 153 -18.09 8.11 -7.21
C SER A 153 -16.85 7.42 -6.62
N ASP A 154 -17.05 6.31 -5.93
CA ASP A 154 -15.96 5.54 -5.31
C ASP A 154 -14.86 5.18 -6.32
N THR A 155 -15.26 4.78 -7.53
CA THR A 155 -14.34 4.46 -8.63
C THR A 155 -13.55 5.70 -9.07
N PHE A 156 -14.18 6.87 -9.17
CA PHE A 156 -13.46 8.09 -9.54
C PHE A 156 -12.46 8.49 -8.45
N VAL A 157 -12.84 8.39 -7.17
CA VAL A 157 -11.96 8.71 -6.03
C VAL A 157 -10.70 7.85 -6.06
N VAL A 158 -10.82 6.51 -6.18
CA VAL A 158 -9.63 5.63 -6.19
C VAL A 158 -8.75 5.88 -7.42
N LYS A 159 -9.34 6.20 -8.59
CA LYS A 159 -8.58 6.53 -9.80
C LYS A 159 -7.84 7.86 -9.66
N MET A 160 -8.49 8.88 -9.10
CA MET A 160 -7.92 10.20 -8.87
C MET A 160 -6.72 10.11 -7.91
N PHE A 161 -6.89 9.46 -6.76
CA PHE A 161 -5.80 9.28 -5.81
C PHE A 161 -4.67 8.40 -6.37
N GLN A 162 -4.99 7.37 -7.17
CA GLN A 162 -3.94 6.61 -7.85
C GLN A 162 -3.21 7.46 -8.92
N ALA A 163 -3.91 8.32 -9.66
CA ALA A 163 -3.31 9.21 -10.63
C ALA A 163 -2.34 10.20 -9.94
N ILE A 164 -2.73 10.78 -8.81
CA ILE A 164 -1.84 11.60 -7.97
C ILE A 164 -0.63 10.76 -7.52
N GLY A 165 -0.87 9.53 -7.06
CA GLY A 165 0.18 8.63 -6.59
C GLY A 165 1.20 8.23 -7.64
N SER A 166 0.76 7.96 -8.87
CA SER A 166 1.65 7.56 -9.96
C SER A 166 2.26 8.77 -10.68
N TYR A 167 1.42 9.68 -11.19
CA TYR A 167 1.91 10.81 -12.00
C TYR A 167 2.52 11.90 -11.14
N GLY A 168 1.98 12.20 -9.96
CA GLY A 168 2.57 13.16 -9.03
C GLY A 168 3.95 12.68 -8.53
N ALA A 169 4.08 11.40 -8.20
CA ALA A 169 5.37 10.83 -7.80
C ALA A 169 6.38 10.81 -8.96
N ALA A 170 5.95 10.47 -10.18
CA ALA A 170 6.78 10.54 -11.37
C ALA A 170 7.28 11.97 -11.66
N LEU A 171 6.38 12.95 -11.64
CA LEU A 171 6.74 14.36 -11.85
C LEU A 171 7.71 14.86 -10.76
N SER A 172 7.52 14.44 -9.52
CA SER A 172 8.42 14.78 -8.41
C SER A 172 9.83 14.23 -8.64
N ILE A 173 9.93 12.97 -9.05
CA ILE A 173 11.23 12.33 -9.35
C ILE A 173 11.89 12.93 -10.60
N LEU A 174 11.12 13.25 -11.64
CA LEU A 174 11.66 13.97 -12.80
C LEU A 174 12.14 15.37 -12.41
N GLY A 175 11.43 16.03 -11.50
CA GLY A 175 11.86 17.30 -10.93
C GLY A 175 13.24 17.19 -10.26
N LEU A 176 13.44 16.12 -9.48
CA LEU A 176 14.72 15.78 -8.86
C LEU A 176 15.82 15.47 -9.89
N ALA A 177 15.46 14.87 -11.03
CA ALA A 177 16.41 14.45 -12.06
C ALA A 177 16.95 15.62 -12.90
N PHE A 178 16.15 16.65 -13.16
CA PHE A 178 16.47 17.70 -14.13
C PHE A 178 16.72 19.08 -13.53
N PHE A 179 16.19 19.38 -12.34
CA PHE A 179 16.30 20.73 -11.76
C PHE A 179 17.23 20.83 -10.55
N VAL A 180 17.70 19.70 -10.03
CA VAL A 180 18.46 19.64 -8.78
C VAL A 180 19.93 19.38 -9.03
N ASP A 181 20.75 20.26 -8.48
CA ASP A 181 22.21 20.20 -8.48
C ASP A 181 22.75 20.36 -7.05
N CYS A 182 24.06 20.21 -6.87
CA CYS A 182 24.73 20.38 -5.57
C CYS A 182 24.51 21.76 -4.92
N THR A 183 24.20 22.80 -5.69
CA THR A 183 23.93 24.16 -5.18
C THR A 183 22.50 24.36 -4.70
N LYS A 184 21.55 23.50 -5.11
CA LYS A 184 20.11 23.65 -4.90
C LYS A 184 19.54 22.55 -4.00
N VAL A 185 20.19 22.28 -2.88
CA VAL A 185 19.79 21.23 -1.93
C VAL A 185 18.32 21.36 -1.48
N TRP A 186 17.84 22.59 -1.24
CA TRP A 186 16.45 22.84 -0.84
C TRP A 186 15.43 22.32 -1.86
N LEU A 187 15.76 22.39 -3.15
CA LEU A 187 14.90 21.89 -4.22
C LEU A 187 14.87 20.36 -4.23
N ALA A 188 15.99 19.70 -3.89
CA ALA A 188 16.04 18.25 -3.68
C ALA A 188 15.09 17.82 -2.56
N ILE A 189 15.16 18.53 -1.43
CA ILE A 189 14.32 18.29 -0.25
C ILE A 189 12.83 18.49 -0.61
N PHE A 190 12.51 19.55 -1.35
CA PHE A 190 11.15 19.83 -1.81
C PHE A 190 10.59 18.72 -2.72
N PHE A 191 11.33 18.31 -3.76
CA PHE A 191 10.86 17.26 -4.67
C PHE A 191 10.77 15.90 -3.98
N LEU A 192 11.65 15.61 -3.03
CA LEU A 192 11.61 14.38 -2.25
C LEU A 192 10.41 14.36 -1.28
N ALA A 193 10.08 15.49 -0.66
CA ALA A 193 8.86 15.65 0.13
C ALA A 193 7.61 15.52 -0.76
N LEU A 194 7.61 16.13 -1.94
CA LEU A 194 6.51 16.03 -2.91
C LEU A 194 6.32 14.59 -3.41
N HIS A 195 7.41 13.85 -3.61
CA HIS A 195 7.38 12.42 -3.93
C HIS A 195 6.73 11.63 -2.80
N GLY A 196 7.16 11.80 -1.55
CA GLY A 196 6.59 11.10 -0.39
C GLY A 196 5.10 11.42 -0.20
N THR A 197 4.72 12.69 -0.34
CA THR A 197 3.31 13.12 -0.34
C THR A 197 2.54 12.43 -1.45
N SER A 198 3.01 12.49 -2.70
CA SER A 198 2.31 11.86 -3.83
C SER A 198 2.19 10.35 -3.63
N PHE A 199 3.26 9.66 -3.25
CA PHE A 199 3.29 8.23 -3.01
C PHE A 199 2.22 7.78 -1.99
N SER A 200 1.99 8.59 -0.95
CA SER A 200 0.96 8.32 0.06
C SER A 200 -0.47 8.21 -0.50
N ALA A 201 -0.75 8.87 -1.63
CA ALA A 201 -2.06 8.83 -2.30
C ALA A 201 -2.41 7.43 -2.82
N GLY A 202 -1.43 6.57 -3.10
CA GLY A 202 -1.70 5.21 -3.58
C GLY A 202 -2.43 4.32 -2.57
N VAL A 203 -2.40 4.65 -1.28
CA VAL A 203 -3.16 3.95 -0.23
C VAL A 203 -4.66 4.17 -0.42
N SER A 204 -5.08 5.43 -0.60
CA SER A 204 -6.47 5.80 -0.92
C SER A 204 -6.88 5.41 -2.35
N GLY A 205 -5.90 5.10 -3.21
CA GLY A 205 -6.08 4.61 -4.58
C GLY A 205 -6.19 3.08 -4.68
N SER A 206 -5.13 2.45 -5.18
CA SER A 206 -5.08 1.01 -5.50
C SER A 206 -5.29 0.07 -4.31
N PHE A 207 -4.76 0.41 -3.12
CA PHE A 207 -4.97 -0.42 -1.92
C PHE A 207 -6.44 -0.46 -1.51
N THR A 208 -7.10 0.70 -1.50
CA THR A 208 -8.54 0.79 -1.23
C THR A 208 -9.33 0.04 -2.29
N SER A 209 -8.99 0.21 -3.58
CA SER A 209 -9.62 -0.53 -4.68
C SER A 209 -9.51 -2.05 -4.51
N THR A 210 -8.36 -2.57 -4.05
CA THR A 210 -8.15 -4.01 -3.79
C THR A 210 -9.17 -4.57 -2.81
N LEU A 211 -9.49 -3.82 -1.76
CA LEU A 211 -10.49 -4.20 -0.77
C LEU A 211 -11.91 -4.09 -1.33
N SER A 212 -12.20 -3.09 -2.17
CA SER A 212 -13.55 -2.83 -2.68
C SER A 212 -13.96 -3.73 -3.86
N ILE A 213 -13.03 -4.09 -4.77
CA ILE A 213 -13.38 -4.86 -5.98
C ILE A 213 -13.87 -6.28 -5.67
N ALA A 214 -13.36 -6.88 -4.61
CA ALA A 214 -13.68 -8.25 -4.21
C ALA A 214 -13.35 -8.49 -2.72
N PRO A 215 -14.14 -7.94 -1.78
CA PRO A 215 -13.85 -8.04 -0.34
C PRO A 215 -13.64 -9.48 0.15
N ARG A 216 -14.36 -10.43 -0.44
CA ARG A 216 -14.26 -11.87 -0.12
C ARG A 216 -12.94 -12.50 -0.55
N PHE A 217 -12.31 -11.97 -1.59
CA PHE A 217 -11.06 -12.48 -2.16
C PHE A 217 -9.91 -11.49 -1.97
N ALA A 218 -10.11 -10.43 -1.20
CA ALA A 218 -9.14 -9.36 -0.98
C ALA A 218 -7.80 -9.93 -0.50
N GLY A 219 -7.79 -10.88 0.43
CA GLY A 219 -6.56 -11.52 0.90
C GLY A 219 -5.75 -12.22 -0.21
N ILE A 220 -6.41 -12.87 -1.18
CA ILE A 220 -5.75 -13.53 -2.31
C ILE A 220 -5.20 -12.48 -3.28
N ILE A 221 -5.98 -11.45 -3.60
CA ILE A 221 -5.55 -10.37 -4.51
C ILE A 221 -4.39 -9.58 -3.89
N SER A 222 -4.47 -9.28 -2.60
CA SER A 222 -3.38 -8.66 -1.84
C SER A 222 -2.14 -9.54 -1.83
N ALA A 223 -2.26 -10.86 -1.65
CA ALA A 223 -1.11 -11.77 -1.70
C ALA A 223 -0.44 -11.79 -3.09
N LEU A 224 -1.23 -11.86 -4.17
CA LEU A 224 -0.71 -11.73 -5.54
C LEU A 224 -0.04 -10.37 -5.77
N GLY A 225 -0.66 -9.30 -5.26
CA GLY A 225 -0.07 -7.96 -5.28
C GLY A 225 1.28 -7.93 -4.57
N MET A 226 1.35 -8.45 -3.34
CA MET A 226 2.60 -8.51 -2.58
C MET A 226 3.66 -9.32 -3.30
N PHE A 227 3.30 -10.43 -3.96
CA PHE A 227 4.23 -11.19 -4.78
C PHE A 227 4.81 -10.34 -5.93
N CYS A 228 3.96 -9.65 -6.71
CA CYS A 228 4.42 -8.71 -7.74
C CYS A 228 5.24 -7.55 -7.15
N GLY A 229 4.88 -7.06 -5.97
CA GLY A 229 5.65 -6.05 -5.24
C GLY A 229 7.05 -6.54 -4.86
N MET A 230 7.17 -7.77 -4.37
CA MET A 230 8.47 -8.38 -4.04
C MET A 230 9.34 -8.59 -5.29
N LEU A 231 8.75 -8.88 -6.45
CA LEU A 231 9.50 -8.86 -7.72
C LEU A 231 10.03 -7.45 -8.03
N GLY A 232 9.21 -6.42 -7.89
CA GLY A 232 9.63 -5.03 -8.09
C GLY A 232 10.76 -4.63 -7.14
N ALA A 233 10.59 -4.89 -5.84
CA ALA A 233 11.62 -4.63 -4.83
C ALA A 233 12.89 -5.45 -5.08
N GLY A 234 12.74 -6.69 -5.53
CA GLY A 234 13.84 -7.60 -5.81
C GLY A 234 14.60 -7.30 -7.10
N ILE A 235 14.04 -6.53 -8.06
CA ILE A 235 14.71 -6.13 -9.32
C ILE A 235 15.37 -4.74 -9.19
N SER A 236 14.83 -3.91 -8.31
CA SER A 236 15.25 -2.52 -8.10
C SER A 236 16.76 -2.37 -7.84
N PRO A 237 17.39 -3.10 -6.89
CA PRO A 237 18.83 -3.01 -6.63
C PRO A 237 19.71 -3.37 -7.83
N GLN A 238 19.31 -4.34 -8.64
CA GLN A 238 20.05 -4.79 -9.81
C GLN A 238 20.02 -3.71 -10.90
N VAL A 239 18.85 -3.12 -11.15
CA VAL A 239 18.72 -2.00 -12.09
C VAL A 239 19.55 -0.80 -11.61
N PHE A 240 19.55 -0.53 -10.31
CA PHE A 240 20.40 0.52 -9.76
C PHE A 240 21.89 0.25 -10.00
N ALA A 241 22.35 -0.96 -9.67
CA ALA A 241 23.76 -1.34 -9.79
C ALA A 241 24.26 -1.30 -11.24
N THR A 242 23.41 -1.64 -12.21
CA THR A 242 23.79 -1.61 -13.64
C THR A 242 23.78 -0.21 -14.22
N VAL A 243 22.85 0.65 -13.77
CA VAL A 243 22.67 2.00 -14.33
C VAL A 243 23.54 3.04 -13.63
N ASN A 244 23.88 2.83 -12.36
CA ASN A 244 24.66 3.77 -11.55
C ASN A 244 25.92 3.13 -10.93
N PRO A 245 26.85 2.58 -11.74
CA PRO A 245 28.08 1.98 -11.24
C PRO A 245 29.06 3.01 -10.64
N TYR A 246 29.08 4.25 -11.13
CA TYR A 246 30.06 5.26 -10.72
C TYR A 246 29.47 6.39 -9.85
N GLY A 247 28.15 6.49 -9.75
CA GLY A 247 27.50 7.50 -8.91
C GLY A 247 27.51 8.90 -9.54
N THR A 248 27.59 9.00 -10.86
CA THR A 248 27.63 10.31 -11.54
C THR A 248 26.24 10.95 -11.60
N PRO A 249 26.14 12.29 -11.66
CA PRO A 249 24.84 12.96 -11.79
C PRO A 249 24.02 12.50 -13.00
N GLU A 250 24.68 12.14 -14.11
CA GLU A 250 24.00 11.66 -15.33
C GLU A 250 23.41 10.26 -15.17
N GLU A 251 24.12 9.37 -14.48
CA GLU A 251 23.62 8.04 -14.12
C GLU A 251 22.43 8.15 -13.16
N TRP A 252 22.53 9.01 -12.15
CA TRP A 252 21.41 9.31 -11.24
C TRP A 252 20.18 9.85 -11.96
N ARG A 253 20.37 10.76 -12.92
CA ARG A 253 19.29 11.25 -13.79
C ARG A 253 18.62 10.09 -14.54
N THR A 254 19.42 9.14 -15.03
CA THR A 254 18.91 7.95 -15.73
C THR A 254 18.11 7.04 -14.79
N VAL A 255 18.59 6.78 -13.58
CA VAL A 255 17.86 6.04 -12.54
C VAL A 255 16.50 6.67 -12.25
N PHE A 256 16.45 7.99 -12.09
CA PHE A 256 15.21 8.71 -11.84
C PHE A 256 14.25 8.70 -13.03
N CYS A 257 14.75 8.82 -14.26
CA CYS A 257 13.95 8.66 -15.47
C CYS A 257 13.33 7.26 -15.56
N ILE A 258 14.07 6.20 -15.19
CA ILE A 258 13.54 4.83 -15.13
C ILE A 258 12.43 4.73 -14.08
N CYS A 259 12.62 5.31 -12.89
CA CYS A 259 11.59 5.33 -11.84
C CYS A 259 10.30 6.02 -12.33
N ALA A 260 10.43 7.18 -12.96
CA ALA A 260 9.30 7.91 -13.51
C ALA A 260 8.58 7.12 -14.62
N PHE A 261 9.34 6.48 -15.50
CA PHE A 261 8.78 5.60 -16.53
C PHE A 261 8.00 4.44 -15.90
N VAL A 262 8.55 3.78 -14.89
CA VAL A 262 7.90 2.66 -14.19
C VAL A 262 6.61 3.11 -13.48
N TYR A 263 6.60 4.29 -12.85
CA TYR A 263 5.39 4.85 -12.26
C TYR A 263 4.29 5.12 -13.30
N VAL A 264 4.64 5.73 -14.43
CA VAL A 264 3.69 6.08 -15.49
C VAL A 264 3.19 4.81 -16.19
N SER A 265 4.09 3.92 -16.60
CA SER A 265 3.75 2.74 -17.40
C SER A 265 2.91 1.73 -16.61
N CYS A 266 3.21 1.50 -15.33
CA CYS A 266 2.44 0.61 -14.47
C CYS A 266 1.21 1.27 -13.83
N GLY A 267 1.24 2.59 -13.60
CA GLY A 267 0.11 3.33 -13.01
C GLY A 267 -1.03 3.58 -14.00
N THR A 268 -0.70 3.82 -15.27
CA THR A 268 -1.69 4.16 -16.33
C THR A 268 -2.76 3.07 -16.53
N PRO A 269 -2.42 1.76 -16.58
CA PRO A 269 -3.43 0.71 -16.68
C PRO A 269 -4.47 0.75 -15.55
N PHE A 270 -4.07 1.09 -14.32
CA PHE A 270 -5.03 1.24 -13.22
C PHE A 270 -5.88 2.51 -13.38
N VAL A 271 -5.31 3.64 -13.79
CA VAL A 271 -6.09 4.87 -14.00
C VAL A 271 -7.17 4.65 -15.08
N LEU A 272 -6.83 3.93 -16.14
CA LEU A 272 -7.76 3.60 -17.22
C LEU A 272 -8.81 2.56 -16.80
N CYS A 273 -8.38 1.41 -16.29
CA CYS A 273 -9.23 0.23 -16.10
C CYS A 273 -9.65 -0.04 -14.65
N GLY A 274 -9.05 0.65 -13.67
CA GLY A 274 -9.29 0.47 -12.24
C GLY A 274 -10.72 0.78 -11.84
N SER A 275 -11.15 0.26 -10.69
CA SER A 275 -12.51 0.40 -10.20
C SER A 275 -12.55 0.18 -8.70
N ALA A 276 -13.47 0.83 -8.00
CA ALA A 276 -13.81 0.52 -6.62
C ALA A 276 -15.09 -0.31 -6.52
N ASP A 277 -15.78 -0.56 -7.63
CA ASP A 277 -17.06 -1.27 -7.62
C ASP A 277 -16.85 -2.78 -7.47
N LEU A 278 -17.81 -3.44 -6.82
CA LEU A 278 -17.80 -4.89 -6.63
C LEU A 278 -17.86 -5.62 -7.99
N GLN A 279 -16.86 -6.46 -8.28
CA GLN A 279 -16.78 -7.20 -9.54
C GLN A 279 -17.81 -8.31 -9.64
N SER A 280 -18.28 -8.59 -10.86
CA SER A 280 -19.33 -9.59 -11.14
C SER A 280 -18.95 -10.98 -10.63
N TRP A 281 -17.70 -11.40 -10.81
CA TRP A 281 -17.17 -12.68 -10.33
C TRP A 281 -17.00 -12.73 -8.80
N ALA A 282 -17.03 -11.59 -8.11
CA ALA A 282 -16.95 -11.49 -6.66
C ALA A 282 -18.34 -11.42 -5.98
N LYS A 283 -19.42 -11.16 -6.75
CA LYS A 283 -20.78 -11.09 -6.22
C LYS A 283 -21.23 -12.45 -5.65
N PRO A 284 -21.98 -12.47 -4.53
CA PRO A 284 -22.61 -13.71 -4.07
C PRO A 284 -23.58 -14.20 -5.15
N LYS A 285 -23.39 -15.43 -5.65
CA LYS A 285 -24.41 -16.09 -6.47
C LYS A 285 -25.72 -16.13 -5.65
N PRO A 286 -26.87 -15.70 -6.19
CA PRO A 286 -28.14 -15.86 -5.51
C PRO A 286 -28.32 -17.35 -5.18
N LYS A 287 -28.76 -17.65 -3.96
CA LYS A 287 -29.27 -19.00 -3.68
C LYS A 287 -30.41 -19.20 -4.66
N ASN A 288 -30.34 -20.20 -5.52
CA ASN A 288 -31.50 -20.63 -6.29
C ASN A 288 -32.65 -20.75 -5.29
N SER A 289 -33.70 -19.96 -5.51
CA SER A 289 -34.97 -20.13 -4.84
C SER A 289 -35.27 -21.61 -4.83
N VAL A 290 -35.49 -22.14 -3.62
CA VAL A 290 -36.14 -23.43 -3.42
C VAL A 290 -37.23 -23.51 -4.48
N SER A 291 -37.10 -24.48 -5.38
CA SER A 291 -38.13 -24.85 -6.33
C SER A 291 -39.43 -24.81 -5.55
N THR A 292 -40.29 -23.84 -5.88
CA THR A 292 -41.67 -23.81 -5.42
C THR A 292 -42.22 -25.18 -5.75
N VAL A 293 -42.33 -26.04 -4.74
CA VAL A 293 -43.12 -27.26 -4.87
C VAL A 293 -44.49 -26.74 -5.27
N SER A 294 -44.88 -27.09 -6.49
CA SER A 294 -46.15 -26.72 -7.07
C SER A 294 -47.24 -27.11 -6.09
N ALA A 295 -48.13 -26.18 -5.74
CA ALA A 295 -49.29 -26.44 -4.89
C ALA A 295 -50.25 -27.51 -5.46
N LYS A 296 -49.94 -28.10 -6.62
CA LYS A 296 -50.66 -29.25 -7.20
C LYS A 296 -50.34 -30.60 -6.57
N ASP A 297 -49.25 -30.75 -5.81
CA ASP A 297 -48.88 -32.06 -5.24
C ASP A 297 -49.45 -32.29 -3.82
N LEU A 298 -50.20 -31.33 -3.27
CA LEU A 298 -50.85 -31.43 -1.94
C LEU A 298 -52.32 -31.83 -2.00
N GLU A 299 -52.97 -31.83 -3.17
CA GLU A 299 -54.39 -32.23 -3.29
C GLU A 299 -54.59 -33.73 -3.58
N THR A 300 -53.54 -34.47 -3.98
CA THR A 300 -53.68 -35.91 -4.30
C THR A 300 -53.45 -36.84 -3.10
N THR A 301 -53.07 -36.32 -1.94
CA THR A 301 -52.82 -37.11 -0.71
C THR A 301 -53.96 -37.04 0.33
N VAL A 302 -55.04 -36.32 0.05
CA VAL A 302 -56.21 -36.23 0.96
C VAL A 302 -57.41 -37.05 0.44
N SER A 303 -57.29 -37.72 -0.72
CA SER A 303 -58.35 -38.55 -1.30
C SER A 303 -57.96 -40.03 -1.49
N MET A 304 -57.16 -40.59 -0.58
CA MET A 304 -57.00 -42.04 -0.40
C MET A 304 -57.12 -42.41 1.07
#